data_AF-A0A7W1CGX7-F1
#
_entry.id   AF-A0A7W1CGX7-F1
#
_cell.length_a   1.000
_cell.length_b   1.000
_cell.length_c   1.000
_cell.angle_alpha   90.00
_cell.angle_beta   90.00
_cell.angle_gamma   90.00
#
_symmetry.space_group_name_H-M   'P 1'
#
loop_
_entity.id
_entity.type
_entity.pdbx_description
1 polymer ?
#
loop_
_entity_poly.entity_id
_entity_poly.type
_entity_poly.pdbx_seq_one_letter_code
_entity_poly.pdbx_strand_id
1 'polypeptide(L)' 'MFGLEGHKKKKKVEEFVFDLEVELKDPQKRMSIKKDVEGKIQQIKNLLRGGGDKGGFDQLGVLLHGYTSLLRVIGRFGAK' A
#
# COMPACT_ATOMS: atom_id res chain seq x y z
N MET A 1 -13.07 40.35 34.36
CA MET A 1 -12.26 40.16 33.14
C MET A 1 -11.37 38.95 33.36
N PHE A 2 -11.55 37.87 32.58
CA PHE A 2 -10.63 36.73 32.55
C PHE A 2 -10.39 36.37 31.08
N GLY A 3 -9.12 36.43 30.69
CA GLY A 3 -8.67 36.68 29.33
C GLY A 3 -8.92 35.55 28.35
N LEU A 4 -9.34 35.97 27.15
CA LEU A 4 -9.18 35.27 25.87
C LEU A 4 -7.68 35.14 25.53
N GLU A 5 -6.89 34.41 26.32
CA GLU A 5 -5.55 34.01 25.88
C GLU A 5 -5.69 32.81 24.94
N GLY A 6 -5.53 33.14 23.66
CA GLY A 6 -5.80 32.25 22.54
C GLY A 6 -5.21 30.87 22.71
N HIS A 7 -6.07 29.87 22.54
CA HIS A 7 -5.70 28.54 22.11
C HIS A 7 -4.83 28.68 20.85
N LYS A 8 -3.50 28.78 21.05
CA LYS A 8 -2.51 28.61 20.00
C LYS A 8 -2.86 27.28 19.36
N LYS A 9 -3.42 27.34 18.14
CA LYS A 9 -3.65 26.19 17.28
C LYS A 9 -2.38 25.35 17.37
N LYS A 10 -2.47 24.19 18.04
CA LYS A 10 -1.36 23.24 18.12
C LYS A 10 -0.86 23.10 16.70
N LYS A 11 0.38 23.54 16.42
CA LYS A 11 1.00 23.32 15.11
C LYS A 11 0.81 21.82 14.87
N LYS A 12 0.03 21.45 13.85
CA LYS A 12 -0.08 20.05 13.44
C LYS A 12 1.36 19.62 13.22
N VAL A 13 1.86 18.75 14.08
CA VAL A 13 3.10 18.04 13.79
C VAL A 13 2.83 17.41 12.43
N GLU A 14 3.57 17.84 11.41
CA GLU A 14 3.45 17.24 10.09
C GLU A 14 3.86 15.79 10.29
N GLU A 15 2.86 14.90 10.32
CA GLU A 15 3.08 13.47 10.37
C GLU A 15 4.00 13.13 9.21
N PHE A 16 5.07 12.39 9.49
CA PHE A 16 5.93 11.91 8.42
C PHE A 16 5.09 11.02 7.51
N VAL A 17 4.94 11.44 6.26
CA VAL A 17 4.19 10.70 5.23
C VAL A 17 5.20 10.17 4.24
N PHE A 18 5.10 8.88 3.90
CA PHE A 18 5.92 8.31 2.84
C PHE A 18 5.43 8.80 1.47
N ASP A 19 6.35 8.95 0.50
CA ASP A 19 5.99 9.36 -0.86
C ASP A 19 4.88 8.49 -1.46
N LEU A 20 4.96 7.17 -1.25
CA LEU A 20 3.93 6.23 -1.70
C LEU A 20 2.55 6.52 -1.09
N GLU A 21 2.48 6.94 0.17
CA GLU A 21 1.21 7.29 0.82
C GLU A 21 0.63 8.59 0.26
N VAL A 22 1.48 9.52 -0.18
CA VAL A 22 1.04 10.71 -0.93
C VAL A 22 0.46 10.28 -2.28
N GLU A 23 1.13 9.37 -2.99
CA GLU A 23 0.66 8.88 -4.29
C GLU A 23 -0.64 8.08 -4.20
N LEU A 24 -0.83 7.28 -3.16
CA LEU A 24 -2.04 6.46 -2.97
C LEU A 24 -3.29 7.29 -2.63
N LYS A 25 -3.11 8.55 -2.21
CA LYS A 25 -4.23 9.50 -2.04
C LYS A 25 -4.82 9.93 -3.37
N ASP A 26 -4.02 10.00 -4.44
CA ASP A 26 -4.49 10.28 -5.80
C ASP A 26 -5.23 9.04 -6.37
N PRO A 27 -6.51 9.15 -6.74
CA PRO A 27 -7.29 8.03 -7.30
C PRO A 27 -6.69 7.42 -8.57
N GLN A 28 -6.11 8.22 -9.46
CA GLN A 28 -5.54 7.74 -10.71
C GLN A 28 -4.26 6.95 -10.48
N LYS A 29 -3.34 7.51 -9.67
CA LYS A 29 -2.11 6.80 -9.26
C LYS A 29 -2.44 5.54 -8.47
N ARG A 30 -3.39 5.61 -7.53
CA ARG A 30 -3.85 4.44 -6.78
C ARG A 30 -4.36 3.33 -7.68
N MET A 31 -5.19 3.65 -8.68
CA MET A 31 -5.70 2.64 -9.63
C MET A 31 -4.57 2.05 -10.48
N SER A 32 -3.61 2.87 -10.92
CA SER A 32 -2.43 2.43 -11.67
C SER A 32 -1.57 1.45 -10.85
N ILE A 33 -1.19 1.83 -9.63
CA ILE A 33 -0.39 1.02 -8.71
C ILE A 33 -1.13 -0.27 -8.36
N LYS A 34 -2.43 -0.20 -8.09
CA LYS A 34 -3.27 -1.37 -7.83
C LYS A 34 -3.22 -2.36 -9.00
N LYS A 35 -3.39 -1.88 -10.23
CA LYS A 35 -3.36 -2.70 -11.44
C LYS A 35 -2.00 -3.37 -11.65
N ASP A 36 -0.90 -2.65 -11.42
CA ASP A 36 0.44 -3.22 -11.49
C ASP A 36 0.65 -4.34 -10.45
N VAL A 37 0.26 -4.09 -9.20
CA VAL A 37 0.33 -5.09 -8.12
C VAL A 37 -0.52 -6.33 -8.45
N GLU A 38 -1.74 -6.15 -8.96
CA GLU A 38 -2.58 -7.25 -9.41
C GLU A 38 -1.96 -8.04 -10.56
N GLY A 39 -1.32 -7.35 -11.52
CA GLY A 39 -0.56 -7.96 -12.61
C GLY A 39 0.58 -8.86 -12.10
N LYS A 40 1.37 -8.36 -11.15
CA LYS A 40 2.47 -9.11 -10.52
C LYS A 40 1.95 -10.33 -9.75
N ILE A 41 0.83 -10.20 -9.04
CA ILE A 41 0.17 -11.34 -8.37
C ILE A 41 -0.20 -12.42 -9.38
N GLN A 42 -0.78 -12.06 -10.54
CA GLN A 42 -1.13 -13.05 -11.56
C GLN A 42 0.10 -13.71 -12.18
N GLN A 43 1.16 -12.96 -12.43
CA GLN A 43 2.43 -13.51 -12.91
C GLN A 43 3.00 -14.55 -11.93
N ILE A 44 3.06 -14.20 -10.64
CA ILE A 44 3.55 -15.12 -9.60
C ILE A 44 2.67 -16.37 -9.51
N LYS A 45 1.34 -16.23 -9.56
CA LYS A 45 0.41 -17.37 -9.57
C LYS A 45 0.63 -18.28 -10.78
N ASN A 46 0.91 -17.71 -11.95
CA ASN A 46 1.18 -18.48 -13.15
C ASN A 46 2.51 -19.25 -13.05
N LEU A 47 3.55 -18.63 -12.49
CA LEU A 47 4.83 -19.30 -12.21
C LEU A 47 4.66 -20.45 -11.22
N LEU A 48 3.90 -20.25 -10.14
CA LEU A 48 3.59 -21.30 -9.16
C LEU A 48 2.81 -22.46 -9.77
N ARG A 49 1.85 -22.19 -10.68
CA ARG A 49 1.10 -23.23 -11.40
C ARG A 49 1.93 -23.97 -12.44
N GLY A 50 2.93 -23.31 -13.02
CA GLY A 50 3.81 -23.89 -14.04
C GLY A 50 4.65 -25.06 -13.53
N GLY A 51 4.83 -25.18 -12.21
CA GLY A 51 5.68 -26.19 -11.60
C GLY A 51 7.17 -25.88 -11.85
N GLY A 52 7.93 -25.69 -10.77
CA GLY A 52 9.34 -25.34 -10.83
C GLY A 52 10.10 -25.90 -9.62
N ASP A 53 11.38 -25.58 -9.54
CA ASP A 53 12.26 -26.03 -8.47
C ASP A 53 11.72 -25.65 -7.07
N LYS A 54 11.84 -26.58 -6.11
CA LYS A 54 11.26 -26.46 -4.76
C LYS A 54 11.76 -25.21 -4.03
N GLY A 55 13.02 -24.83 -4.23
CA GLY A 55 13.60 -23.63 -3.61
C GLY A 55 12.98 -22.33 -4.11
N GLY A 56 12.62 -22.26 -5.40
CA GLY A 56 11.93 -21.11 -5.98
C GLY A 56 10.46 -21.02 -5.57
N PHE A 57 9.83 -22.17 -5.29
CA PHE A 57 8.42 -22.25 -4.93
C PHE A 57 8.13 -21.54 -3.59
N ASP A 58 8.93 -21.80 -2.56
CA ASP A 58 8.76 -21.16 -1.25
C ASP A 58 8.95 -19.64 -1.32
N GLN A 59 9.96 -19.18 -2.08
CA GLN A 59 10.22 -17.76 -2.30
C GLN A 59 9.07 -17.08 -3.03
N LEU A 60 8.52 -17.71 -4.08
CA LEU A 60 7.35 -17.22 -4.80
C LEU A 60 6.10 -17.19 -3.90
N GLY A 61 5.98 -18.14 -2.97
CA GLY A 61 4.93 -18.15 -1.95
C GLY A 61 5.00 -16.95 -1.01
N VAL A 62 6.20 -16.66 -0.48
CA VAL A 62 6.43 -15.47 0.37
C VAL A 62 6.17 -14.17 -0.41
N LEU A 63 6.65 -14.10 -1.66
CA LEU A 63 6.46 -12.93 -2.51
C LEU A 63 4.98 -12.70 -2.83
N LEU A 64 4.25 -13.76 -3.16
CA LEU A 64 2.80 -13.71 -3.36
C LEU A 64 2.09 -13.15 -2.12
N HIS A 65 2.44 -13.66 -0.93
CA HIS A 65 1.86 -13.18 0.32
C HIS A 65 2.15 -11.68 0.54
N GLY A 66 3.38 -11.23 0.29
CA GLY A 66 3.77 -9.83 0.37
C GLY A 66 2.93 -8.92 -0.53
N TYR A 67 2.79 -9.27 -1.82
CA TYR A 67 1.95 -8.51 -2.74
C TYR A 67 0.47 -8.51 -2.37
N THR A 68 -0.07 -9.64 -1.87
CA THR A 68 -1.47 -9.67 -1.41
C THR A 68 -1.69 -8.78 -0.18
N SER A 69 -0.71 -8.68 0.72
CA SER A 69 -0.75 -7.78 1.86
C SER A 69 -0.67 -6.32 1.42
N LEU A 70 0.19 -5.99 0.45
CA LEU A 70 0.25 -4.65 -0.14
C LEU A 70 -1.09 -4.26 -0.80
N LEU A 71 -1.71 -5.16 -1.54
CA LEU A 71 -3.03 -4.93 -2.16
C LEU A 71 -4.10 -4.59 -1.12
N ARG A 72 -4.08 -5.26 0.05
CA ARG A 72 -4.99 -4.95 1.18
C ARG A 72 -4.73 -3.55 1.74
N VAL A 73 -3.47 -3.14 1.87
CA VAL A 73 -3.11 -1.80 2.35
C VAL A 73 -3.59 -0.73 1.38
N ILE A 74 -3.33 -0.89 0.08
CA ILE A 74 -3.81 0.02 -0.97
C ILE A 74 -5.34 0.19 -0.91
N GLY A 75 -6.08 -0.90 -0.65
CA GLY A 75 -7.54 -0.88 -0.51
C GLY A 75 -8.07 0.05 0.59
N ARG A 76 -7.27 0.34 1.62
CA ARG A 76 -7.68 1.21 2.74
C ARG A 76 -7.71 2.69 2.36
N PHE A 77 -6.99 3.11 1.31
CA PHE A 77 -6.90 4.52 0.90
C PHE A 77 -8.13 5.02 0.11
N GLY A 78 -9.02 4.12 -0.33
CA GLY A 78 -10.23 4.45 -1.09
C GLY A 78 -11.55 4.20 -0.36
N ALA A 79 -11.52 3.74 0.89
CA ALA A 79 -12.71 3.47 1.70
C ALA A 79 -13.06 4.71 2.54
N LYS A 80 -13.80 5.64 1.95
CA LYS A 80 -14.57 6.69 2.64
C LYS A 80 -15.89 6.90 1.95
#